data_AF-A0A6V7IQC0-F1
#
_entry.id   AF-A0A6V7IQC0-F1
#
_cell.length_a   1.000
_cell.length_b   1.000
_cell.length_c   1.000
_cell.angle_alpha   90.00
_cell.angle_beta   90.00
_cell.angle_gamma   90.00
#
_symmetry.space_group_name_H-M   'P 1'
#
loop_
_entity.id
_entity.type
_entity.pdbx_description
1 polymer ?
#
loop_
_entity_poly.entity_id
_entity_poly.type
_entity_poly.pdbx_seq_one_letter_code
_entity_poly.pdbx_strand_id
1 'polypeptide(L)'
;AFHGGIIGHQGQTIRKLQQETRTTIKVPKNTQDVITIIGTTRGDVISARQRINLLVENSRKRMPPSHFISIPLKDEQMKNNYENFKQQVLNDPDCQNWGVLEEMFTNPSKLHLTIGMMLLVSEEEVREAVGVLKNCVDEVI
;
A
#
# COMPACT_ATOMS: atom_id res chain seq x y z
N ALA A 1 -10.75 4.24 4.85
CA ALA A 1 -10.50 3.10 3.93
C ALA A 1 -10.79 1.68 4.49
N PHE A 2 -10.73 1.45 5.81
CA PHE A 2 -10.77 0.08 6.39
C PHE A 2 -12.13 -0.37 6.93
N HIS A 3 -13.19 0.45 6.74
CA HIS A 3 -14.50 0.21 7.33
C HIS A 3 -15.10 -1.14 6.91
N GLY A 4 -14.88 -1.58 5.67
CA GLY A 4 -15.38 -2.87 5.18
C GLY A 4 -14.89 -4.07 6.00
N GLY A 5 -13.61 -4.08 6.40
CA GLY A 5 -13.04 -5.15 7.23
C GLY A 5 -13.58 -5.15 8.66
N ILE A 6 -13.90 -3.97 9.21
CA ILE A 6 -14.46 -3.81 10.55
C ILE A 6 -15.94 -4.20 10.57
N ILE A 7 -16.71 -3.78 9.56
CA ILE A 7 -18.14 -4.11 9.41
C ILE A 7 -18.29 -5.61 9.14
N GLY A 8 -17.48 -6.15 8.21
CA GLY A 8 -17.55 -7.53 7.77
C GLY A 8 -18.78 -7.83 6.90
N HIS A 9 -18.89 -9.07 6.45
CA HIS A 9 -20.01 -9.51 5.61
C HIS A 9 -21.34 -9.30 6.35
N GLN A 10 -22.26 -8.54 5.74
CA GLN A 10 -23.56 -8.18 6.31
C GLN A 10 -23.51 -7.59 7.75
N GLY A 11 -22.39 -6.99 8.15
CA GLY A 11 -22.23 -6.44 9.50
C GLY A 11 -22.01 -7.48 10.61
N GLN A 12 -21.73 -8.75 10.27
CA GLN A 12 -21.56 -9.81 11.26
C GLN A 12 -20.36 -9.55 12.19
N THR A 13 -19.23 -9.09 11.64
CA THR A 13 -18.01 -8.83 12.41
C THR A 13 -18.24 -7.73 13.45
N ILE A 14 -18.81 -6.59 13.04
CA ILE A 14 -19.06 -5.47 13.96
C ILE A 14 -20.12 -5.80 15.01
N ARG A 15 -21.15 -6.59 14.67
CA ARG A 15 -22.15 -7.06 15.65
C ARG A 15 -21.52 -7.97 16.70
N LYS A 16 -20.74 -8.98 16.27
CA LYS A 16 -20.01 -9.88 17.16
C LYS A 16 -19.06 -9.11 18.07
N LEU A 17 -18.30 -8.17 17.50
CA LEU A 17 -17.35 -7.35 18.24
C LEU A 17 -18.03 -6.50 19.33
N GLN A 18 -19.14 -5.84 19.00
CA GLN A 18 -19.93 -5.05 19.95
C GLN A 18 -20.48 -5.91 21.09
N GLN A 19 -20.98 -7.11 20.78
CA GLN A 19 -21.51 -8.05 21.78
C GLN A 19 -20.41 -8.54 22.73
N GLU A 20 -19.29 -9.03 22.20
CA GLU A 20 -18.21 -9.61 22.99
C GLU A 20 -17.46 -8.57 23.84
N THR A 21 -17.47 -7.31 23.44
CA THR A 21 -16.80 -6.22 24.16
C THR A 21 -17.76 -5.35 24.96
N ARG A 22 -19.08 -5.60 24.88
CA ARG A 22 -20.11 -4.77 25.52
C ARG A 22 -19.98 -3.29 25.16
N THR A 23 -19.67 -3.02 23.88
CA THR A 23 -19.52 -1.66 23.36
C THR A 23 -20.50 -1.38 22.21
N THR A 24 -20.77 -0.12 21.97
CA THR A 24 -21.38 0.38 20.73
C THR A 24 -20.29 1.00 19.86
N ILE A 25 -20.17 0.53 18.63
CA ILE A 25 -19.17 0.98 17.66
C ILE A 25 -19.90 1.68 16.53
N LYS A 26 -19.68 2.98 16.39
CA LYS A 26 -20.23 3.80 15.31
C LYS A 26 -19.15 4.00 14.24
N VAL A 27 -19.38 3.40 13.09
CA VAL A 27 -18.55 3.59 11.89
C VAL A 27 -19.26 4.60 10.97
N PRO A 28 -18.64 5.74 10.66
CA PRO A 28 -19.24 6.73 9.76
C PRO A 28 -19.42 6.15 8.34
N LYS A 29 -20.51 6.56 7.68
CA LYS A 29 -20.79 6.16 6.29
C LYS A 29 -19.98 6.96 5.26
N ASN A 30 -19.36 8.04 5.71
CA ASN A 30 -18.70 9.04 4.87
C ASN A 30 -17.20 8.73 4.76
N THR A 31 -16.45 9.56 4.05
CA THR A 31 -14.97 9.54 3.99
C THR A 31 -14.27 9.90 5.31
N GLN A 32 -15.02 10.13 6.39
CA GLN A 32 -14.43 10.34 7.71
C GLN A 32 -13.83 9.04 8.23
N ASP A 33 -12.55 9.03 8.60
CA ASP A 33 -11.87 7.84 9.12
C ASP A 33 -12.01 7.65 10.65
N VAL A 34 -12.80 8.50 11.33
CA VAL A 34 -12.95 8.46 12.79
C VAL A 34 -14.05 7.48 13.21
N ILE A 35 -13.67 6.40 13.88
CA ILE A 35 -14.59 5.43 14.49
C ILE A 35 -14.81 5.80 15.96
N THR A 36 -16.08 5.84 16.38
CA THR A 36 -16.42 6.10 17.79
C THR A 36 -16.76 4.80 18.50
N ILE A 37 -16.11 4.55 19.65
CA ILE A 37 -16.36 3.40 20.53
C ILE A 37 -16.94 3.91 21.84
N ILE A 38 -18.10 3.40 22.22
CA ILE A 38 -18.80 3.76 23.46
C ILE A 38 -18.96 2.50 24.30
N GLY A 39 -18.50 2.51 25.55
CA GLY A 39 -18.62 1.40 26.48
C GLY A 39 -18.85 1.90 27.90
N THR A 40 -19.31 1.01 28.78
CA THR A 40 -19.59 1.34 30.19
C THR A 40 -18.33 1.40 31.03
N THR A 41 -17.29 0.64 30.67
CA THR A 41 -16.00 0.63 31.36
C THR A 41 -14.85 0.94 30.42
N ARG A 42 -13.75 1.45 30.98
CA ARG A 42 -12.50 1.67 30.22
C ARG A 42 -11.96 0.36 29.63
N GLY A 43 -12.08 -0.76 30.35
CA GLY A 43 -11.62 -2.07 29.90
C GLY A 43 -12.33 -2.55 28.64
N ASP A 44 -13.65 -2.37 28.59
CA ASP A 44 -14.49 -2.72 27.43
C ASP A 44 -14.08 -1.92 26.18
N VAL A 45 -13.87 -0.61 26.33
CA VAL A 45 -13.43 0.27 25.23
C VAL A 45 -12.04 -0.10 24.72
N ILE A 46 -11.09 -0.39 25.62
CA ILE A 46 -9.73 -0.81 25.24
C ILE A 46 -9.77 -2.13 24.48
N SER A 47 -10.54 -3.11 24.96
CA SER A 47 -10.71 -4.41 24.31
C SER A 47 -11.28 -4.28 22.90
N ALA A 48 -12.32 -3.46 22.73
CA ALA A 48 -12.89 -3.15 21.42
C ALA A 48 -11.86 -2.51 20.48
N ARG A 49 -11.12 -1.51 20.96
CA ARG A 49 -10.07 -0.82 20.17
C ARG A 49 -8.99 -1.79 19.70
N GLN A 50 -8.49 -2.66 20.59
CA GLN A 50 -7.46 -3.64 20.24
C GLN A 50 -7.92 -4.58 19.12
N ARG A 51 -9.16 -5.07 19.20
CA ARG A 51 -9.73 -5.95 18.16
C ARG A 51 -9.95 -5.21 16.84
N ILE A 52 -10.37 -3.94 16.86
CA ILE A 52 -10.45 -3.11 15.66
C ILE A 52 -9.07 -2.96 15.03
N ASN A 53 -8.03 -2.65 15.82
CA ASN A 53 -6.67 -2.49 15.30
C ASN A 53 -6.19 -3.78 14.60
N LEU A 54 -6.44 -4.95 15.19
CA LEU A 54 -6.11 -6.23 14.54
C LEU A 54 -6.86 -6.43 13.21
N LEU A 55 -8.12 -6.03 13.13
CA LEU A 55 -8.89 -6.09 11.87
C LEU A 55 -8.31 -5.13 10.82
N VAL A 56 -7.91 -3.93 11.22
CA VAL A 56 -7.26 -2.94 10.34
C VAL A 56 -5.91 -3.46 9.85
N GLU A 57 -5.06 -3.98 10.74
CA GLU A 57 -3.77 -4.58 10.37
C GLU A 57 -3.92 -5.74 9.40
N ASN A 58 -4.86 -6.66 9.67
CA ASN A 58 -5.15 -7.77 8.77
C ASN A 58 -5.68 -7.30 7.42
N SER A 59 -6.44 -6.20 7.40
CA SER A 59 -6.90 -5.58 6.16
C SER A 59 -5.72 -4.98 5.39
N ARG A 60 -4.81 -4.25 6.05
CA ARG A 60 -3.60 -3.68 5.45
C ARG A 60 -2.71 -4.74 4.82
N LYS A 61 -2.46 -5.86 5.51
CA LYS A 61 -1.61 -6.96 5.01
C LYS A 61 -2.09 -7.58 3.69
N ARG A 62 -3.38 -7.45 3.38
CA ARG A 62 -3.98 -7.99 2.15
C ARG A 62 -4.03 -6.98 1.01
N MET A 63 -3.72 -5.71 1.28
CA MET A 63 -3.71 -4.67 0.26
C MET A 63 -2.40 -4.71 -0.52
N PRO A 64 -2.46 -4.56 -1.85
CA PRO A 64 -1.26 -4.36 -2.64
C PRO A 64 -0.59 -3.02 -2.25
N PRO A 65 0.74 -2.92 -2.36
CA PRO A 65 1.42 -1.65 -2.16
C PRO A 65 0.94 -0.61 -3.19
N SER A 66 0.86 0.65 -2.76
CA SER A 66 0.39 1.78 -3.57
C SER A 66 1.52 2.70 -4.02
N HIS A 67 2.61 2.73 -3.27
CA HIS A 67 3.75 3.63 -3.48
C HIS A 67 5.05 2.84 -3.34
N PHE A 68 6.14 3.44 -3.79
CA PHE A 68 7.47 2.89 -3.62
C PHE A 68 8.52 4.02 -3.60
N ILE A 69 9.64 3.76 -2.96
CA ILE A 69 10.83 4.61 -3.01
C ILE A 69 11.70 4.12 -4.16
N SER A 70 12.19 5.04 -4.99
CA SER A 70 13.04 4.67 -6.13
C SER A 70 14.15 5.67 -6.42
N ILE A 71 15.18 5.16 -7.09
CA ILE A 71 16.24 5.96 -7.70
C ILE A 71 16.00 5.95 -9.21
N PRO A 72 15.68 7.11 -9.82
CA PRO A 72 15.41 7.17 -11.25
C PRO A 72 16.71 7.03 -12.06
N LEU A 73 16.71 6.15 -13.07
CA LEU A 73 17.86 5.89 -13.93
C LEU A 73 17.77 6.80 -15.17
N LYS A 74 18.16 8.07 -14.98
CA LYS A 74 17.99 9.12 -16.01
C LYS A 74 19.14 9.21 -17.01
N ASP A 75 20.22 8.46 -16.78
CA ASP A 75 21.42 8.52 -17.61
C ASP A 75 21.14 8.06 -19.06
N GLU A 76 21.58 8.85 -20.03
CA GLU A 76 21.31 8.58 -21.45
C GLU A 76 22.07 7.35 -21.97
N GLN A 77 23.28 7.10 -21.46
CA GLN A 77 24.02 5.89 -21.82
C GLN A 77 23.28 4.64 -21.32
N MET A 78 22.72 4.65 -20.12
CA MET A 78 21.88 3.56 -19.62
C MET A 78 20.63 3.34 -20.47
N LYS A 79 19.91 4.41 -20.85
CA LYS A 79 18.73 4.30 -21.72
C LYS A 79 19.08 3.70 -23.07
N ASN A 80 20.18 4.15 -23.68
CA ASN A 80 20.64 3.62 -24.97
C ASN A 80 21.05 2.15 -24.85
N ASN A 81 21.74 1.78 -23.78
CA ASN A 81 22.11 0.38 -23.52
C ASN A 81 20.87 -0.50 -23.32
N TYR A 82 19.86 0.00 -22.60
CA TYR A 82 18.60 -0.70 -22.41
C TYR A 82 17.85 -0.90 -23.73
N GLU A 83 17.76 0.13 -24.58
CA GLU A 83 17.10 0.00 -25.87
C GLU A 83 17.85 -0.98 -26.78
N ASN A 84 19.19 -0.92 -26.80
CA ASN A 84 20.01 -1.89 -27.52
C ASN A 84 19.76 -3.33 -27.06
N PHE A 85 19.70 -3.56 -25.74
CA PHE A 85 19.36 -4.86 -25.16
C PHE A 85 17.96 -5.32 -25.58
N LYS A 86 16.96 -4.43 -25.49
CA LYS A 86 15.59 -4.71 -25.93
C LYS A 86 15.56 -5.14 -27.40
N GLN A 87 16.25 -4.41 -28.28
CA GLN A 87 16.32 -4.76 -29.71
C GLN A 87 17.02 -6.11 -29.94
N GLN A 88 18.07 -6.43 -29.18
CA GLN A 88 18.74 -7.74 -29.28
C GLN A 88 17.78 -8.88 -28.90
N VAL A 89 17.03 -8.74 -27.81
CA VAL A 89 16.07 -9.76 -27.37
C VAL A 89 14.92 -9.92 -28.36
N LEU A 90 14.37 -8.83 -28.88
CA LEU A 90 13.27 -8.90 -29.85
C LEU A 90 13.68 -9.50 -31.20
N ASN A 91 14.96 -9.41 -31.57
CA ASN A 91 15.51 -9.99 -32.80
C ASN A 91 16.07 -11.41 -32.61
N ASP A 92 16.12 -11.93 -31.39
CA ASP A 92 16.58 -13.29 -31.11
C ASP A 92 15.47 -14.31 -31.48
N PRO A 93 15.73 -15.25 -32.40
CA PRO A 93 14.75 -16.25 -32.83
C PRO A 93 14.20 -17.11 -31.70
N ASP A 94 15.02 -17.44 -30.69
CA ASP A 94 14.57 -18.24 -29.55
C ASP A 94 13.62 -17.42 -28.68
N CYS A 95 13.90 -16.12 -28.48
CA CYS A 95 13.01 -15.22 -27.75
C CYS A 95 11.67 -15.01 -28.49
N GLN A 96 11.70 -14.92 -29.83
CA GLN A 96 10.47 -14.87 -30.64
C GLN A 96 9.66 -16.16 -30.51
N ASN A 97 10.32 -17.32 -30.55
CA ASN A 97 9.67 -18.62 -30.34
C ASN A 97 9.08 -18.76 -28.94
N TRP A 98 9.68 -18.12 -27.93
CA TRP A 98 9.14 -18.03 -26.57
C TRP A 98 8.02 -17.00 -26.42
N GLY A 99 7.68 -16.27 -27.49
CA GLY A 99 6.59 -15.30 -27.49
C GLY A 99 6.93 -14.01 -26.74
N VAL A 100 8.21 -13.61 -26.71
CA VAL A 100 8.60 -12.31 -26.13
C VAL A 100 8.07 -11.19 -27.03
N LEU A 101 7.30 -10.27 -26.44
CA LEU A 101 6.68 -9.14 -27.14
C LEU A 101 7.30 -7.82 -26.70
N GLU A 102 7.29 -6.83 -27.58
CA GLU A 102 7.80 -5.48 -27.28
C GLU A 102 7.12 -4.84 -26.05
N GLU A 103 5.83 -5.10 -25.86
CA GLU A 103 5.04 -4.61 -24.72
C GLU A 103 5.47 -5.16 -23.36
N MET A 104 6.30 -6.21 -23.32
CA MET A 104 6.89 -6.74 -22.09
C MET A 104 8.03 -5.86 -21.57
N PHE A 105 8.54 -4.93 -22.38
CA PHE A 105 9.61 -4.01 -22.01
C PHE A 105 9.07 -2.71 -21.42
N THR A 106 9.77 -2.19 -20.41
CA THR A 106 9.43 -0.92 -19.77
C THR A 106 9.86 0.24 -20.66
N ASN A 107 9.09 1.33 -20.67
CA ASN A 107 9.50 2.56 -21.35
C ASN A 107 10.85 3.07 -20.75
N PRO A 108 11.89 3.34 -21.57
CA PRO A 108 13.20 3.79 -21.09
C PRO A 108 13.15 5.03 -20.17
N SER A 109 12.18 5.92 -20.38
CA SER A 109 11.99 7.12 -19.54
C SER A 109 11.43 6.82 -18.14
N LYS A 110 10.94 5.58 -17.92
CA LYS A 110 10.40 5.11 -16.65
C LYS A 110 11.36 4.16 -15.91
N LEU A 111 12.60 3.99 -16.39
CA LEU A 111 13.58 3.15 -15.71
C LEU A 111 13.93 3.72 -14.33
N HIS A 112 13.86 2.87 -13.31
CA HIS A 112 14.18 3.22 -11.94
C HIS A 112 14.58 1.96 -11.16
N LEU A 113 15.40 2.14 -10.14
CA LEU A 113 15.66 1.11 -9.14
C LEU A 113 14.70 1.29 -7.98
N THR A 114 13.86 0.29 -7.72
CA THR A 114 12.96 0.28 -6.56
C THR A 114 13.72 -0.13 -5.31
N ILE A 115 13.71 0.74 -4.29
CA ILE A 115 14.41 0.53 -3.01
C ILE A 115 13.48 -0.10 -1.98
N GLY A 116 12.20 0.28 -1.98
CA GLY A 116 11.23 -0.26 -1.03
C GLY A 116 9.79 0.01 -1.45
N MET A 117 8.94 -1.00 -1.27
CA MET A 117 7.50 -0.91 -1.51
C MET A 117 6.78 -0.42 -0.25
N MET A 118 5.74 0.41 -0.43
CA MET A 118 4.97 0.99 0.65
C MET A 118 3.47 0.88 0.39
N LEU A 119 2.71 0.69 1.47
CA LEU A 119 1.27 0.85 1.48
C LEU A 119 0.95 2.14 2.24
N LEU A 120 0.59 3.19 1.50
CA LEU A 120 0.13 4.46 2.04
C LEU A 120 -1.35 4.62 1.65
N VAL A 121 -2.21 4.75 2.65
CA VAL A 121 -3.67 4.64 2.52
C VAL A 121 -4.38 5.98 2.72
N SER A 122 -3.68 6.99 3.24
CA SER A 122 -4.20 8.35 3.41
C SER A 122 -3.19 9.40 2.93
N GLU A 123 -3.72 10.59 2.61
CA GLU A 123 -2.90 11.77 2.32
C GLU A 123 -1.98 12.15 3.49
N GLU A 124 -2.39 11.85 4.72
CA GLU A 124 -1.56 12.04 5.91
C GLU A 124 -0.36 11.09 5.92
N GLU A 125 -0.57 9.79 5.69
CA GLU A 125 0.52 8.80 5.55
C GLU A 125 1.48 9.18 4.40
N VAL A 126 0.97 9.72 3.29
CA VAL A 126 1.79 10.23 2.19
C VAL A 126 2.64 11.42 2.64
N ARG A 127 2.06 12.41 3.31
CA ARG A 127 2.79 13.57 3.82
C ARG A 127 3.88 13.18 4.81
N GLU A 128 3.59 12.24 5.72
CA GLU A 128 4.57 11.71 6.66
C GLU A 128 5.73 11.01 5.95
N ALA A 129 5.43 10.12 5.00
CA ALA A 129 6.46 9.42 4.22
C ALA A 129 7.36 10.39 3.44
N VAL A 130 6.78 11.44 2.84
CA VAL A 130 7.54 12.51 2.18
C VAL A 130 8.43 13.26 3.17
N GLY A 131 7.94 13.54 4.38
CA GLY A 131 8.73 14.17 5.44
C GLY A 131 9.95 13.33 5.82
N VAL A 132 9.75 12.04 6.09
CA VAL A 132 10.83 11.10 6.39
C VAL A 132 11.84 11.04 5.26
N LEU A 133 11.38 10.90 4.01
CA LEU A 133 12.27 10.81 2.85
C LEU A 133 13.12 12.07 2.67
N LYS A 134 12.56 13.26 2.89
CA LYS A 134 13.31 14.53 2.82
C LYS A 134 14.39 14.61 3.91
N ASN A 135 14.06 14.23 5.14
CA ASN A 135 15.02 14.26 6.25
C ASN A 135 16.17 13.26 6.03
N CYS A 136 15.92 12.11 5.39
CA CYS A 136 16.98 11.16 5.06
C CYS A 136 18.04 11.75 4.12
N VAL A 137 17.69 12.73 3.28
CA VAL A 137 18.66 13.41 2.41
C VAL A 137 19.66 14.22 3.24
N ASP A 138 19.21 14.83 4.34
CA ASP A 138 20.06 15.67 5.17
C ASP A 138 20.88 14.86 6.21
N GLU A 139 20.37 13.70 6.64
CA GLU A 139 20.98 12.91 7.72
C GLU A 139 21.90 11.78 7.24
N VAL A 140 21.70 11.26 6.03
CA VAL A 140 22.35 10.01 5.56
C VAL A 140 23.21 10.21 4.32
N ILE A 141 22.88 11.19 3.47
CA ILE A 141 23.57 11.48 2.20
C ILE A 141 24.43 12.74 2.38
#